data_AF-A0AA41FYM4-F1
#
_entry.id   AF-A0AA41FYM4-F1
#
_cell.length_a   1.000
_cell.length_b   1.000
_cell.length_c   1.000
_cell.angle_alpha   90.00
_cell.angle_beta   90.00
_cell.angle_gamma   90.00
#
_symmetry.space_group_name_H-M   'P 1'
#
loop_
_entity.id
_entity.type
_entity.pdbx_description
1 polymer ?
#
loop_
_entity_poly.entity_id
_entity_poly.type
_entity_poly.pdbx_seq_one_letter_code
_entity_poly.pdbx_strand_id
1 'polypeptide(L)'
;MNQDTRRQVRENAQYLRNVRPLDPEEIHEYVEGEPHPAVVRQVLREEAFDLGLVERDDGTFVPAPDGRLSVSFDGVERFPDDHEQRVLDLLSEWGGIEWDRGDSGDRLRERIRDIKERYLRGQGVEYDELTALGYAVYHLPDYYAVASHVLADLAADGLLPSQLRVLDVGAGVGGPALALLDLLPDDALLDYHAVEPSAAADVLEAMLDDVDGNVRWEVHRDLAEDFDPEGALDATSRGDGDDADAFDLVVFGNVLSELDDPSAVARRYLDALADDGTLLALAPADRNTALGLREVERDLADDGPATVYAPTVRLWPHQSPESESWSFDRKPDIEVPSMQKRLDDAGGGTGEFVNTDVQYAYSVLRRDGRTGFDVTPDRGTHAPMADAEQYVTDRVNLLAIKLSHDLSEREGANPLFLLGDGSQAVDHFAVVTEASVLNEDLRRADYGDLLAFENALVLWNDDEGAYNVVVDAETVVDRAR
;
A
#
# COMPACT_ATOMS: atom_id res chain seq x y z
N MET A 1 -6.82 -36.42 8.83
CA MET A 1 -8.24 -36.27 9.23
C MET A 1 -9.13 -36.89 8.14
N ASN A 2 -10.28 -37.49 8.48
CA ASN A 2 -11.21 -37.98 7.45
C ASN A 2 -12.01 -36.80 6.86
N GLN A 3 -12.15 -36.75 5.53
CA GLN A 3 -12.92 -35.71 4.83
C GLN A 3 -14.38 -35.64 5.31
N ASP A 4 -14.97 -36.78 5.70
CA ASP A 4 -16.33 -36.83 6.23
C ASP A 4 -16.49 -36.06 7.55
N THR A 5 -15.48 -36.09 8.43
CA THR A 5 -15.49 -35.34 9.70
C THR A 5 -15.45 -33.83 9.42
N ARG A 6 -14.56 -33.40 8.52
CA ARG A 6 -14.44 -31.99 8.12
C ARG A 6 -15.75 -31.45 7.55
N ARG A 7 -16.37 -32.21 6.64
CA ARG A 7 -17.67 -31.88 6.05
C ARG A 7 -18.75 -31.72 7.13
N GLN A 8 -18.84 -32.65 8.08
CA GLN A 8 -19.84 -32.58 9.16
C GLN A 8 -19.63 -31.37 10.07
N VAL A 9 -18.39 -31.01 10.41
CA VAL A 9 -18.11 -29.79 11.20
C VAL A 9 -18.59 -28.55 10.43
N ARG A 10 -18.23 -28.43 9.14
CA ARG A 10 -18.61 -27.31 8.26
C ARG A 10 -20.14 -27.18 8.14
N GLU A 11 -20.85 -28.27 7.87
CA GLU A 11 -22.32 -28.29 7.77
C GLU A 11 -23.00 -27.85 9.07
N ASN A 12 -22.52 -28.35 10.23
CA ASN A 12 -23.03 -27.93 11.53
C ASN A 12 -22.75 -26.44 11.80
N ALA A 13 -21.56 -25.95 11.48
CA ALA A 13 -21.19 -24.54 11.63
C ALA A 13 -22.06 -23.63 10.75
N GLN A 14 -22.26 -23.98 9.48
CA GLN A 14 -23.09 -23.22 8.54
C GLN A 14 -24.55 -23.10 9.02
N TYR A 15 -25.09 -24.16 9.64
CA TYR A 15 -26.43 -24.14 10.23
C TYR A 15 -26.50 -23.32 11.53
N LEU A 16 -25.53 -23.51 12.43
CA LEU A 16 -25.58 -22.95 13.78
C LEU A 16 -25.10 -21.49 13.87
N ARG A 17 -24.26 -21.01 12.94
CA ARG A 17 -23.67 -19.65 13.00
C ARG A 17 -24.69 -18.53 13.12
N ASN A 18 -25.90 -18.74 12.58
CA ASN A 18 -27.00 -17.76 12.61
C ASN A 18 -27.88 -17.86 13.86
N VAL A 19 -27.61 -18.80 14.77
CA VAL A 19 -28.44 -19.09 15.93
C VAL A 19 -27.73 -18.75 17.23
N ARG A 20 -26.42 -19.04 17.34
CA ARG A 20 -25.63 -18.89 18.56
C ARG A 20 -24.12 -18.94 18.26
N PRO A 21 -23.27 -18.50 19.20
CA PRO A 21 -21.83 -18.79 19.15
C PRO A 21 -21.56 -20.29 19.03
N LEU A 22 -20.52 -20.63 18.28
CA LEU A 22 -20.08 -21.99 18.00
C LEU A 22 -18.99 -22.37 18.99
N ASP A 23 -19.29 -23.29 19.89
CA ASP A 23 -18.32 -23.83 20.84
C ASP A 23 -17.80 -25.20 20.31
N PRO A 24 -16.49 -25.36 20.08
CA PRO A 24 -15.91 -26.66 19.72
C PRO A 24 -16.24 -27.78 20.72
N GLU A 25 -16.41 -27.46 22.00
CA GLU A 25 -16.81 -28.39 23.08
C GLU A 25 -18.29 -28.80 22.98
N GLU A 26 -19.09 -28.13 22.14
CA GLU A 26 -20.45 -28.57 21.82
C GLU A 26 -20.56 -29.17 20.42
N ILE A 27 -19.85 -28.59 19.43
CA ILE A 27 -19.96 -29.02 18.02
C ILE A 27 -19.52 -30.47 17.85
N HIS A 28 -18.53 -30.93 18.63
CA HIS A 28 -18.04 -32.30 18.50
C HIS A 28 -19.11 -33.37 18.78
N GLU A 29 -20.13 -33.08 19.60
CA GLU A 29 -21.24 -34.00 19.88
C GLU A 29 -22.16 -34.21 18.66
N TYR A 30 -22.16 -33.27 17.71
CA TYR A 30 -22.95 -33.34 16.47
C TYR A 30 -22.21 -34.00 15.30
N VAL A 31 -20.98 -34.45 15.52
CA VAL A 31 -20.14 -35.07 14.49
C VAL A 31 -19.96 -36.56 14.78
N GLU A 32 -20.19 -37.38 13.76
CA GLU A 32 -20.04 -38.84 13.88
C GLU A 32 -18.61 -39.20 14.32
N GLY A 33 -18.52 -40.03 15.35
CA GLY A 33 -17.26 -40.45 15.96
C GLY A 33 -16.74 -39.53 17.06
N GLU A 34 -17.47 -38.47 17.41
CA GLU A 34 -17.18 -37.54 18.51
C GLU A 34 -15.69 -37.15 18.55
N PRO A 35 -15.18 -36.47 17.49
CA PRO A 35 -13.77 -36.08 17.44
C PRO A 35 -13.42 -35.20 18.64
N HIS A 36 -12.14 -35.14 19.00
CA HIS A 36 -11.70 -34.27 20.08
C HIS A 36 -12.03 -32.78 19.77
N PRO A 37 -12.52 -31.97 20.71
CA PRO A 37 -12.86 -30.55 20.49
C PRO A 37 -11.75 -29.74 19.81
N ALA A 38 -10.49 -29.98 20.15
CA ALA A 38 -9.33 -29.37 19.47
C ALA A 38 -9.30 -29.61 17.94
N VAL A 39 -9.74 -30.79 17.47
CA VAL A 39 -9.85 -31.09 16.04
C VAL A 39 -10.98 -30.27 15.40
N VAL A 40 -12.12 -30.14 16.10
CA VAL A 40 -13.23 -29.30 15.65
C VAL A 40 -12.81 -27.83 15.57
N ARG A 41 -12.13 -27.32 16.60
CA ARG A 41 -11.56 -25.97 16.64
C ARG A 41 -10.63 -25.72 15.46
N GLN A 42 -9.72 -26.66 15.18
CA GLN A 42 -8.82 -26.56 14.03
C GLN A 42 -9.58 -26.51 12.71
N VAL A 43 -10.60 -27.36 12.50
CA VAL A 43 -11.44 -27.29 11.29
C VAL A 43 -12.17 -25.95 11.18
N LEU A 44 -12.73 -25.44 12.28
CA LEU A 44 -13.42 -24.14 12.28
C LEU A 44 -12.48 -22.99 11.95
N ARG A 45 -11.23 -23.00 12.43
CA ARG A 45 -10.20 -22.03 12.06
C ARG A 45 -9.88 -22.09 10.57
N GLU A 46 -9.65 -23.28 10.04
CA GLU A 46 -9.29 -23.47 8.64
C GLU A 46 -10.45 -23.11 7.68
N GLU A 47 -11.70 -23.19 8.13
CA GLU A 47 -12.91 -22.81 7.37
C GLU A 47 -13.45 -21.42 7.76
N ALA A 48 -12.76 -20.70 8.66
CA ALA A 48 -13.28 -19.49 9.32
C ALA A 48 -13.63 -18.41 8.30
N PHE A 49 -12.72 -18.14 7.37
CA PHE A 49 -12.92 -17.15 6.32
C PHE A 49 -14.12 -17.48 5.42
N ASP A 50 -14.23 -18.74 4.99
CA ASP A 50 -15.28 -19.17 4.06
C ASP A 50 -16.66 -19.22 4.75
N LEU A 51 -16.66 -19.47 6.06
CA LEU A 51 -17.86 -19.43 6.90
C LEU A 51 -18.15 -18.04 7.48
N GLY A 52 -17.30 -17.03 7.25
CA GLY A 52 -17.45 -15.70 7.83
C GLY A 52 -17.51 -15.76 9.36
N LEU A 53 -16.59 -16.50 9.98
CA LEU A 53 -16.52 -16.72 11.43
C LEU A 53 -15.25 -16.13 12.03
N VAL A 54 -15.40 -15.45 13.16
CA VAL A 54 -14.33 -14.91 13.99
C VAL A 54 -14.24 -15.74 15.28
N GLU A 55 -13.05 -16.24 15.57
CA GLU A 55 -12.70 -16.83 16.85
C GLU A 55 -12.50 -15.74 17.91
N ARG A 56 -13.07 -15.94 19.09
CA ARG A 56 -12.92 -15.08 20.26
C ARG A 56 -11.89 -15.65 21.25
N ASP A 57 -11.45 -14.82 22.18
CA ASP A 57 -10.57 -15.20 23.29
C ASP A 57 -11.05 -16.40 24.12
N ASP A 58 -12.37 -16.60 24.22
CA ASP A 58 -12.97 -17.73 24.93
C ASP A 58 -12.96 -19.04 24.13
N GLY A 59 -12.43 -19.04 22.90
CA GLY A 59 -12.35 -20.18 22.00
C GLY A 59 -13.63 -20.49 21.23
N THR A 60 -14.67 -19.65 21.37
CA THR A 60 -15.90 -19.77 20.59
C THR A 60 -15.80 -18.99 19.29
N PHE A 61 -16.56 -19.41 18.27
CA PHE A 61 -16.62 -18.73 16.98
C PHE A 61 -17.97 -18.03 16.81
N VAL A 62 -17.95 -16.82 16.29
CA VAL A 62 -19.16 -16.03 15.99
C VAL A 62 -19.13 -15.50 14.57
N PRO A 63 -20.27 -15.13 13.97
CA PRO A 63 -20.26 -14.42 12.70
C PRO A 63 -19.35 -13.20 12.75
N ALA A 64 -18.52 -13.05 11.74
CA ALA A 64 -17.70 -11.86 11.52
C ALA A 64 -18.60 -10.63 11.33
N PRO A 65 -18.15 -9.44 11.75
CA PRO A 65 -18.88 -8.21 11.50
C PRO A 65 -19.02 -7.96 10.00
N ASP A 66 -20.20 -7.49 9.59
CA ASP A 66 -20.42 -6.90 8.29
C ASP A 66 -19.96 -5.43 8.32
N GLY A 67 -19.43 -4.92 7.20
CA GLY A 67 -19.13 -3.50 7.04
C GLY A 67 -17.71 -3.20 6.58
N ARG A 68 -17.14 -2.10 7.09
CA ARG A 68 -15.81 -1.62 6.76
C ARG A 68 -14.87 -1.77 7.96
N LEU A 69 -13.61 -1.99 7.65
CA LEU A 69 -12.54 -2.05 8.63
C LEU A 69 -12.45 -0.71 9.36
N SER A 70 -12.42 -0.75 10.69
CA SER A 70 -12.25 0.43 11.53
C SER A 70 -10.93 0.30 12.27
N VAL A 71 -9.91 1.02 11.82
CA VAL A 71 -8.56 0.96 12.39
C VAL A 71 -8.28 2.20 13.26
N SER A 72 -7.45 2.03 14.29
CA SER A 72 -6.89 3.14 15.06
C SER A 72 -5.42 3.28 14.67
N PHE A 73 -5.03 4.43 14.13
CA PHE A 73 -3.68 4.63 13.63
C PHE A 73 -3.20 6.06 13.94
N ASP A 74 -2.09 6.14 14.69
CA ASP A 74 -1.47 7.40 15.11
C ASP A 74 -0.15 7.69 14.36
N GLY A 75 0.19 6.88 13.35
CA GLY A 75 1.47 6.90 12.66
C GLY A 75 2.43 5.80 13.14
N VAL A 76 3.58 5.68 12.46
CA VAL A 76 4.64 4.74 12.83
C VAL A 76 5.83 5.50 13.38
N GLU A 77 6.08 5.38 14.68
CA GLU A 77 7.27 5.97 15.32
C GLU A 77 8.48 5.02 15.25
N ARG A 78 8.26 3.71 15.28
CA ARG A 78 9.30 2.68 15.28
C ARG A 78 8.82 1.38 14.65
N PHE A 79 9.76 0.59 14.13
CA PHE A 79 9.46 -0.77 13.70
C PHE A 79 9.15 -1.66 14.91
N PRO A 80 8.09 -2.50 14.90
CA PRO A 80 7.71 -3.30 16.05
C PRO A 80 8.81 -4.28 16.51
N ASP A 81 9.03 -4.33 17.83
CA ASP A 81 10.10 -5.11 18.46
C ASP A 81 9.96 -6.62 18.16
N ASP A 82 8.72 -7.13 18.11
CA ASP A 82 8.45 -8.55 17.85
C ASP A 82 8.79 -8.93 16.40
N HIS A 83 8.47 -8.08 15.42
CA HIS A 83 8.86 -8.28 14.02
C HIS A 83 10.37 -8.19 13.84
N GLU A 84 11.02 -7.21 14.48
CA GLU A 84 12.48 -7.11 14.48
C GLU A 84 13.13 -8.35 15.07
N GLN A 85 12.58 -8.90 16.15
CA GLN A 85 13.12 -10.10 16.79
C GLN A 85 13.08 -11.31 15.85
N ARG A 86 12.02 -11.50 15.07
CA ARG A 86 11.95 -12.57 14.06
C ARG A 86 13.06 -12.44 13.02
N VAL A 87 13.32 -11.23 12.53
CA VAL A 87 14.43 -10.98 11.58
C VAL A 87 15.78 -11.26 12.24
N LEU A 88 15.96 -10.85 13.50
CA LEU A 88 17.18 -11.14 14.26
C LEU A 88 17.43 -12.63 14.46
N ASP A 89 16.37 -13.43 14.61
CA ASP A 89 16.47 -14.89 14.73
C ASP A 89 16.94 -15.52 13.41
N LEU A 90 16.39 -15.08 12.26
CA LEU A 90 16.85 -15.49 10.92
C LEU A 90 18.31 -15.12 10.69
N LEU A 91 18.72 -13.90 11.02
CA LEU A 91 20.10 -13.45 10.91
C LEU A 91 21.04 -14.26 11.82
N SER A 92 20.57 -14.65 13.01
CA SER A 92 21.34 -15.46 13.95
C SER A 92 21.49 -16.90 13.48
N GLU A 93 20.48 -17.46 12.81
CA GLU A 93 20.57 -18.78 12.17
C GLU A 93 21.58 -18.76 11.01
N TRP A 94 21.52 -17.73 10.16
CA TRP A 94 22.41 -17.57 9.01
C TRP A 94 23.87 -17.27 9.38
N GLY A 95 24.07 -16.28 10.26
CA GLY A 95 25.37 -15.66 10.54
C GLY A 95 25.90 -15.90 11.95
N GLY A 96 25.16 -16.61 12.80
CA GLY A 96 25.48 -16.79 14.22
C GLY A 96 25.11 -15.57 15.08
N ILE A 97 25.36 -15.67 16.39
CA ILE A 97 25.01 -14.62 17.38
C ILE A 97 25.65 -13.25 17.05
N GLU A 98 26.84 -13.27 16.45
CA GLU A 98 27.55 -12.07 15.99
C GLU A 98 27.42 -11.88 14.46
N TRP A 99 26.24 -12.15 13.90
CA TRP A 99 25.93 -11.99 12.47
C TRP A 99 26.32 -10.61 11.92
N ASP A 100 26.31 -9.57 12.76
CA ASP A 100 26.64 -8.18 12.42
C ASP A 100 28.15 -7.92 12.27
N ARG A 101 29.02 -8.87 12.65
CA ARG A 101 30.49 -8.69 12.70
C ARG A 101 31.23 -9.74 11.87
N GLY A 102 32.52 -9.48 11.66
CA GLY A 102 33.41 -10.40 10.95
C GLY A 102 32.92 -10.71 9.53
N ASP A 103 33.23 -11.91 9.05
CA ASP A 103 32.95 -12.31 7.67
C ASP A 103 31.45 -12.27 7.31
N SER A 104 30.55 -12.59 8.24
CA SER A 104 29.09 -12.52 8.03
C SER A 104 28.63 -11.07 7.88
N GLY A 105 28.99 -10.20 8.82
CA GLY A 105 28.68 -8.78 8.74
C GLY A 105 29.28 -8.11 7.50
N ASP A 106 30.51 -8.50 7.12
CA ASP A 106 31.16 -8.05 5.89
C ASP A 106 30.35 -8.39 4.64
N ARG A 107 29.92 -9.65 4.53
CA ARG A 107 29.10 -10.13 3.40
C ARG A 107 27.74 -9.44 3.32
N LEU A 108 27.07 -9.24 4.45
CA LEU A 108 25.75 -8.60 4.49
C LEU A 108 25.85 -7.14 4.03
N ARG A 109 26.85 -6.40 4.52
CA ARG A 109 27.10 -5.02 4.09
C ARG A 109 27.49 -4.92 2.62
N GLU A 110 28.35 -5.80 2.13
CA GLU A 110 28.70 -5.86 0.71
C GLU A 110 27.46 -6.15 -0.16
N ARG A 111 26.57 -7.05 0.28
CA ARG A 111 25.32 -7.34 -0.43
C ARG A 111 24.39 -6.13 -0.46
N ILE A 112 24.18 -5.45 0.66
CA ILE A 112 23.33 -4.24 0.70
C ILE A 112 23.89 -3.14 -0.22
N ARG A 113 25.22 -2.97 -0.27
CA ARG A 113 25.85 -2.03 -1.22
C ARG A 113 25.60 -2.40 -2.67
N ASP A 114 25.72 -3.68 -3.03
CA ASP A 114 25.46 -4.16 -4.39
C ASP A 114 24.00 -3.94 -4.79
N ILE A 115 23.05 -4.22 -3.89
CA ILE A 115 21.62 -3.95 -4.10
C ILE A 115 21.39 -2.46 -4.39
N LYS A 116 21.91 -1.57 -3.53
CA LYS A 116 21.79 -0.11 -3.70
C LYS A 116 22.41 0.37 -5.02
N GLU A 117 23.57 -0.17 -5.40
CA GLU A 117 24.25 0.18 -6.66
C GLU A 117 23.45 -0.26 -7.90
N ARG A 118 22.82 -1.45 -7.84
CA ARG A 118 21.97 -1.97 -8.91
C ARG A 118 20.69 -1.16 -9.08
N TYR A 119 20.01 -0.83 -7.98
CA TYR A 119 18.83 0.04 -8.02
C TYR A 119 19.15 1.40 -8.62
N LEU A 120 20.24 2.02 -8.20
CA LEU A 120 20.70 3.28 -8.78
C LEU A 120 20.97 3.20 -10.30
N ARG A 121 21.30 2.01 -10.80
CA ARG A 121 21.55 1.74 -12.23
C ARG A 121 20.34 1.18 -12.98
N GLY A 122 19.21 0.96 -12.32
CA GLY A 122 18.05 0.27 -12.91
C GLY A 122 18.36 -1.15 -13.37
N GLN A 123 19.21 -1.87 -12.64
CA GLN A 123 19.59 -3.24 -12.96
C GLN A 123 18.82 -4.23 -12.09
N GLY A 124 18.41 -5.36 -12.68
CA GLY A 124 17.77 -6.45 -11.95
C GLY A 124 18.63 -6.99 -10.81
N VAL A 125 17.96 -7.40 -9.75
CA VAL A 125 18.54 -8.01 -8.55
C VAL A 125 18.06 -9.46 -8.48
N GLU A 126 18.99 -10.40 -8.29
CA GLU A 126 18.61 -11.77 -7.94
C GLU A 126 18.42 -11.86 -6.43
N TYR A 127 17.23 -12.29 -6.01
CA TYR A 127 16.84 -12.40 -4.62
C TYR A 127 17.17 -13.80 -4.07
N ASP A 128 18.47 -14.07 -3.93
CA ASP A 128 18.97 -15.20 -3.13
C ASP A 128 18.76 -14.96 -1.63
N GLU A 129 19.00 -15.98 -0.80
CA GLU A 129 18.85 -15.92 0.66
C GLU A 129 19.57 -14.71 1.29
N LEU A 130 20.78 -14.37 0.82
CA LEU A 130 21.54 -13.25 1.37
C LEU A 130 20.98 -11.91 0.92
N THR A 131 20.49 -11.80 -0.32
CA THR A 131 19.74 -10.63 -0.76
C THR A 131 18.50 -10.44 0.10
N ALA A 132 17.72 -11.51 0.33
CA ALA A 132 16.50 -11.46 1.14
C ALA A 132 16.77 -10.98 2.58
N LEU A 133 17.81 -11.52 3.24
CA LEU A 133 18.22 -11.05 4.58
C LEU A 133 18.70 -9.60 4.58
N GLY A 134 19.48 -9.19 3.57
CA GLY A 134 19.91 -7.80 3.40
C GLY A 134 18.73 -6.85 3.21
N TYR A 135 17.72 -7.29 2.45
CA TYR A 135 16.49 -6.56 2.21
C TYR A 135 15.62 -6.48 3.47
N ALA A 136 15.51 -7.56 4.23
CA ALA A 136 14.82 -7.57 5.53
C ALA A 136 15.45 -6.59 6.52
N VAL A 137 16.78 -6.48 6.55
CA VAL A 137 17.46 -5.49 7.41
C VAL A 137 17.22 -4.06 6.91
N TYR A 138 17.36 -3.82 5.61
CA TYR A 138 17.45 -2.46 5.08
C TYR A 138 16.11 -1.85 4.64
N HIS A 139 15.16 -2.65 4.17
CA HIS A 139 13.92 -2.18 3.54
C HIS A 139 12.62 -2.60 4.26
N LEU A 140 12.64 -3.67 5.08
CA LEU A 140 11.42 -4.09 5.77
C LEU A 140 10.86 -2.99 6.72
N PRO A 141 11.68 -2.29 7.52
CA PRO A 141 11.16 -1.30 8.48
C PRO A 141 10.46 -0.10 7.83
N ASP A 142 11.05 0.50 6.80
CA ASP A 142 10.45 1.62 6.09
C ASP A 142 9.28 1.16 5.24
N TYR A 143 9.33 -0.02 4.61
CA TYR A 143 8.20 -0.51 3.81
C TYR A 143 7.00 -0.90 4.66
N TYR A 144 7.23 -1.45 5.85
CA TYR A 144 6.20 -1.60 6.88
C TYR A 144 5.57 -0.23 7.19
N ALA A 145 6.39 0.80 7.45
CA ALA A 145 5.87 2.13 7.77
C ALA A 145 5.06 2.75 6.61
N VAL A 146 5.57 2.65 5.38
CA VAL A 146 4.88 3.10 4.16
C VAL A 146 3.52 2.41 4.03
N ALA A 147 3.49 1.07 4.09
CA ALA A 147 2.27 0.30 3.95
C ALA A 147 1.27 0.62 5.07
N SER A 148 1.72 0.76 6.32
CA SER A 148 0.84 1.12 7.45
C SER A 148 0.14 2.45 7.24
N HIS A 149 0.85 3.48 6.74
CA HIS A 149 0.24 4.76 6.44
C HIS A 149 -0.83 4.65 5.35
N VAL A 150 -0.52 4.00 4.22
CA VAL A 150 -1.46 3.94 3.09
C VAL A 150 -2.66 3.03 3.41
N LEU A 151 -2.45 1.88 4.04
CA LEU A 151 -3.53 0.98 4.45
C LEU A 151 -4.46 1.62 5.47
N ALA A 152 -3.91 2.43 6.41
CA ALA A 152 -4.72 3.19 7.34
C ALA A 152 -5.59 4.25 6.63
N ASP A 153 -5.05 4.94 5.63
CA ASP A 153 -5.82 5.90 4.82
C ASP A 153 -6.94 5.19 4.03
N LEU A 154 -6.66 4.02 3.42
CA LEU A 154 -7.69 3.21 2.73
C LEU A 154 -8.81 2.75 3.69
N ALA A 155 -8.45 2.35 4.92
CA ALA A 155 -9.42 1.97 5.94
C ALA A 155 -10.26 3.18 6.39
N ALA A 156 -9.63 4.34 6.63
CA ALA A 156 -10.31 5.58 7.01
C ALA A 156 -11.32 6.04 5.95
N ASP A 157 -11.02 5.83 4.67
CA ASP A 157 -11.90 6.11 3.54
C ASP A 157 -13.01 5.07 3.31
N GLY A 158 -13.02 4.02 4.14
CA GLY A 158 -13.99 2.93 4.08
C GLY A 158 -13.85 2.07 2.82
N LEU A 159 -12.62 1.91 2.31
CA LEU A 159 -12.33 1.12 1.11
C LEU A 159 -12.00 -0.34 1.44
N LEU A 160 -11.71 -0.66 2.70
CA LEU A 160 -11.40 -2.01 3.15
C LEU A 160 -12.61 -2.61 3.89
N PRO A 161 -13.15 -3.76 3.47
CA PRO A 161 -14.16 -4.49 4.23
C PRO A 161 -13.58 -5.11 5.53
N SER A 162 -14.45 -5.42 6.48
CA SER A 162 -14.07 -6.13 7.73
C SER A 162 -13.77 -7.62 7.53
N GLN A 163 -14.20 -8.19 6.39
CA GLN A 163 -13.82 -9.51 5.92
C GLN A 163 -13.03 -9.27 4.64
N LEU A 164 -11.72 -9.35 4.72
CA LEU A 164 -10.81 -8.82 3.72
C LEU A 164 -10.05 -9.96 3.04
N ARG A 165 -10.15 -10.05 1.72
CA ARG A 165 -9.27 -10.87 0.89
C ARG A 165 -8.25 -9.99 0.17
N VAL A 166 -6.97 -10.28 0.41
CA VAL A 166 -5.84 -9.50 -0.11
C VAL A 166 -4.97 -10.34 -1.03
N LEU A 167 -4.48 -9.74 -2.10
CA LEU A 167 -3.43 -10.27 -2.95
C LEU A 167 -2.24 -9.31 -3.01
N ASP A 168 -1.13 -9.68 -2.38
CA ASP A 168 0.12 -8.93 -2.33
C ASP A 168 1.11 -9.46 -3.36
N VAL A 169 1.33 -8.70 -4.43
CA VAL A 169 2.14 -9.09 -5.58
C VAL A 169 3.55 -8.53 -5.42
N GLY A 170 4.55 -9.41 -5.49
CA GLY A 170 5.92 -9.06 -5.12
C GLY A 170 6.03 -8.79 -3.62
N ALA A 171 5.42 -9.66 -2.80
CA ALA A 171 5.30 -9.45 -1.35
C ALA A 171 6.67 -9.34 -0.64
N GLY A 172 7.73 -9.82 -1.27
CA GLY A 172 9.09 -9.70 -0.78
C GLY A 172 9.24 -10.29 0.61
N VAL A 173 9.76 -9.49 1.53
CA VAL A 173 10.00 -9.87 2.94
C VAL A 173 8.82 -9.55 3.86
N GLY A 174 7.69 -9.06 3.33
CA GLY A 174 6.44 -8.92 4.07
C GLY A 174 6.12 -7.56 4.69
N GLY A 175 6.64 -6.46 4.13
CA GLY A 175 6.30 -5.10 4.61
C GLY A 175 4.79 -4.84 4.67
N PRO A 176 4.05 -4.98 3.54
CA PRO A 176 2.59 -4.82 3.53
C PRO A 176 1.84 -5.85 4.38
N ALA A 177 2.32 -7.10 4.42
CA ALA A 177 1.74 -8.16 5.25
C ALA A 177 1.72 -7.75 6.73
N LEU A 178 2.87 -7.37 7.28
CA LEU A 178 3.02 -6.99 8.68
C LEU A 178 2.21 -5.73 9.01
N ALA A 179 2.22 -4.73 8.11
CA ALA A 179 1.43 -3.52 8.27
C ALA A 179 -0.07 -3.81 8.36
N LEU A 180 -0.57 -4.70 7.49
CA LEU A 180 -1.98 -5.08 7.49
C LEU A 180 -2.36 -5.86 8.75
N LEU A 181 -1.51 -6.79 9.19
CA LEU A 181 -1.75 -7.57 10.40
C LEU A 181 -1.83 -6.69 11.65
N ASP A 182 -0.94 -5.71 11.79
CA ASP A 182 -0.90 -4.82 12.96
C ASP A 182 -2.07 -3.81 12.96
N LEU A 183 -2.65 -3.51 11.80
CA LEU A 183 -3.85 -2.67 11.68
C LEU A 183 -5.16 -3.43 11.89
N LEU A 184 -5.14 -4.77 11.80
CA LEU A 184 -6.34 -5.60 11.83
C LEU A 184 -6.94 -5.64 13.26
N PRO A 185 -8.22 -5.28 13.45
CA PRO A 185 -8.89 -5.49 14.72
C PRO A 185 -9.15 -6.98 14.97
N ASP A 186 -9.24 -7.38 16.24
CA ASP A 186 -9.41 -8.79 16.66
C ASP A 186 -10.63 -9.48 16.03
N ASP A 187 -11.65 -8.69 15.66
CA ASP A 187 -12.90 -9.17 15.07
C ASP A 187 -12.96 -9.08 13.53
N ALA A 188 -11.88 -8.72 12.84
CA ALA A 188 -11.82 -8.80 11.39
C ALA A 188 -11.29 -10.16 10.90
N LEU A 189 -11.68 -10.51 9.67
CA LEU A 189 -11.18 -11.69 8.98
C LEU A 189 -10.25 -11.28 7.85
N LEU A 190 -9.13 -12.00 7.72
CA LEU A 190 -8.17 -11.80 6.65
C LEU A 190 -7.90 -13.11 5.92
N ASP A 191 -7.96 -13.04 4.59
CA ASP A 191 -7.48 -14.07 3.66
C ASP A 191 -6.38 -13.45 2.80
N TYR A 192 -5.14 -13.67 3.20
CA TYR A 192 -3.96 -13.01 2.63
C TYR A 192 -3.23 -13.95 1.67
N HIS A 193 -3.17 -13.56 0.40
CA HIS A 193 -2.40 -14.25 -0.63
C HIS A 193 -1.17 -13.41 -0.97
N ALA A 194 0.01 -14.02 -0.98
CA ALA A 194 1.24 -13.39 -1.44
C ALA A 194 1.76 -14.07 -2.70
N VAL A 195 2.26 -13.29 -3.66
CA VAL A 195 3.01 -13.80 -4.82
C VAL A 195 4.47 -13.37 -4.67
N GLU A 196 5.35 -14.31 -4.38
CA GLU A 196 6.78 -14.06 -4.18
C GLU A 196 7.61 -15.26 -4.65
N PRO A 197 8.26 -15.17 -5.83
CA PRO A 197 8.98 -16.30 -6.42
C PRO A 197 10.37 -16.57 -5.80
N SER A 198 10.92 -15.61 -5.04
CA SER A 198 12.32 -15.65 -4.61
C SER A 198 12.53 -16.22 -3.20
N ALA A 199 13.78 -16.17 -2.71
CA ALA A 199 14.09 -16.53 -1.32
C ALA A 199 13.49 -15.54 -0.30
N ALA A 200 12.98 -14.38 -0.74
CA ALA A 200 12.24 -13.47 0.15
C ALA A 200 10.97 -14.12 0.71
N ALA A 201 10.35 -15.06 -0.03
CA ALA A 201 9.23 -15.86 0.45
C ALA A 201 9.57 -16.63 1.75
N ASP A 202 10.80 -17.11 1.91
CA ASP A 202 11.22 -17.82 3.13
C ASP A 202 11.23 -16.87 4.35
N VAL A 203 11.61 -15.60 4.14
CA VAL A 203 11.56 -14.57 5.18
C VAL A 203 10.10 -14.22 5.49
N LEU A 204 9.27 -14.02 4.48
CA LEU A 204 7.84 -13.74 4.64
C LEU A 204 7.14 -14.87 5.41
N GLU A 205 7.35 -16.13 5.03
CA GLU A 205 6.78 -17.30 5.73
C GLU A 205 7.21 -17.32 7.21
N ALA A 206 8.49 -17.02 7.50
CA ALA A 206 8.97 -16.91 8.88
C ALA A 206 8.34 -15.74 9.66
N MET A 207 8.02 -14.63 8.97
CA MET A 207 7.27 -13.53 9.59
C MET A 207 5.82 -13.94 9.89
N LEU A 208 5.22 -14.83 9.08
CA LEU A 208 3.84 -15.28 9.20
C LEU A 208 3.63 -16.54 10.09
N ASP A 209 4.69 -17.23 10.50
CA ASP A 209 4.62 -18.57 11.14
C ASP A 209 3.78 -18.62 12.44
N ASP A 210 3.76 -17.55 13.24
CA ASP A 210 2.91 -17.47 14.45
C ASP A 210 1.67 -16.57 14.28
N VAL A 211 1.30 -16.25 13.05
CA VAL A 211 0.05 -15.53 12.79
C VAL A 211 -1.11 -16.50 13.05
N ASP A 212 -1.65 -16.41 14.26
CA ASP A 212 -2.80 -17.17 14.73
C ASP A 212 -4.11 -16.37 14.57
N GLY A 213 -5.23 -17.09 14.66
CA GLY A 213 -6.55 -16.48 14.80
C GLY A 213 -7.32 -16.33 13.49
N ASN A 214 -7.89 -15.15 13.28
CA ASN A 214 -8.84 -14.83 12.20
C ASN A 214 -8.17 -14.53 10.85
N VAL A 215 -6.95 -15.04 10.68
CA VAL A 215 -6.10 -14.82 9.52
C VAL A 215 -5.80 -16.15 8.85
N ARG A 216 -6.13 -16.26 7.57
CA ARG A 216 -5.64 -17.29 6.66
C ARG A 216 -4.59 -16.65 5.76
N TRP A 217 -3.50 -17.35 5.49
CA TRP A 217 -2.49 -16.88 4.55
C TRP A 217 -1.97 -18.00 3.64
N GLU A 218 -1.54 -17.62 2.44
CA GLU A 218 -0.91 -18.51 1.46
C GLU A 218 0.16 -17.76 0.66
N VAL A 219 1.34 -18.37 0.49
CA VAL A 219 2.44 -17.83 -0.30
C VAL A 219 2.60 -18.63 -1.59
N HIS A 220 2.41 -17.95 -2.72
CA HIS A 220 2.52 -18.46 -4.08
C HIS A 220 3.91 -18.13 -4.63
N ARG A 221 4.69 -19.14 -4.98
CA ARG A 221 6.08 -18.96 -5.45
C ARG A 221 6.18 -18.85 -6.98
N ASP A 222 5.17 -18.27 -7.58
CA ASP A 222 5.07 -18.01 -9.02
C ASP A 222 5.61 -16.62 -9.36
N LEU A 223 6.06 -16.43 -10.61
CA LEU A 223 6.33 -15.09 -11.12
C LEU A 223 5.01 -14.31 -11.21
N ALA A 224 5.05 -13.00 -10.95
CA ALA A 224 3.87 -12.15 -11.07
C ALA A 224 3.28 -12.20 -12.48
N GLU A 225 4.09 -12.39 -13.52
CA GLU A 225 3.65 -12.55 -14.91
C GLU A 225 2.94 -13.88 -15.18
N ASP A 226 3.27 -14.93 -14.44
CA ASP A 226 2.75 -16.30 -14.66
C ASP A 226 1.59 -16.67 -13.72
N PHE A 227 1.48 -15.99 -12.57
CA PHE A 227 0.44 -16.25 -11.58
C PHE A 227 -0.97 -15.93 -12.12
N ASP A 228 -1.91 -16.81 -11.82
CA ASP A 228 -3.33 -16.70 -12.20
C ASP A 228 -4.18 -16.31 -10.97
N PRO A 229 -4.54 -15.03 -10.81
CA PRO A 229 -5.32 -14.59 -9.64
C PRO A 229 -6.73 -15.18 -9.62
N GLU A 230 -7.37 -15.42 -10.77
CA GLU A 230 -8.70 -16.04 -10.82
C GLU A 230 -8.62 -17.51 -10.36
N GLY A 231 -7.58 -18.23 -10.77
CA GLY A 231 -7.33 -19.60 -10.33
C GLY A 231 -7.13 -19.74 -8.81
N ALA A 232 -6.52 -18.74 -8.16
CA ALA A 232 -6.37 -18.72 -6.70
C ALA A 232 -7.72 -18.53 -5.97
N LEU A 233 -8.64 -17.77 -6.57
CA LEU A 233 -10.00 -17.58 -6.06
C LEU A 233 -10.84 -18.86 -6.20
N ASP A 234 -10.73 -19.57 -7.33
CA ASP A 234 -11.40 -20.86 -7.56
C ASP A 234 -11.00 -21.92 -6.53
N ALA A 235 -9.72 -21.94 -6.11
CA ALA A 235 -9.22 -22.88 -5.10
C ALA A 235 -9.81 -22.64 -3.71
N THR A 236 -10.25 -21.41 -3.42
CA THR A 236 -10.82 -20.99 -2.13
C THR A 236 -12.34 -20.87 -2.16
N SER A 237 -12.99 -21.36 -3.23
CA SER A 237 -14.38 -20.97 -3.48
C SER A 237 -15.37 -21.45 -2.43
N ARG A 238 -16.23 -20.50 -1.98
CA ARG A 238 -17.23 -20.70 -0.92
C ARG A 238 -18.33 -21.72 -1.28
N GLY A 239 -18.42 -22.11 -2.55
CA GLY A 239 -19.20 -23.27 -3.01
C GLY A 239 -20.73 -23.13 -3.00
N ASP A 240 -21.29 -22.02 -2.51
CA ASP A 240 -22.75 -21.79 -2.46
C ASP A 240 -23.08 -20.28 -2.62
N GLY A 241 -23.00 -19.72 -3.84
CA GLY A 241 -23.40 -18.34 -4.15
C GLY A 241 -23.23 -17.94 -5.62
N ASP A 242 -24.02 -16.96 -6.10
CA ASP A 242 -23.96 -16.37 -7.45
C ASP A 242 -22.88 -15.27 -7.58
N ASP A 243 -22.21 -14.89 -6.48
CA ASP A 243 -21.09 -13.95 -6.48
C ASP A 243 -19.78 -14.72 -6.60
N ALA A 244 -19.01 -14.47 -7.66
CA ALA A 244 -17.67 -15.02 -7.81
C ALA A 244 -16.77 -14.51 -6.68
N ASP A 245 -15.93 -15.39 -6.14
CA ASP A 245 -14.84 -15.03 -5.25
C ASP A 245 -13.96 -13.97 -5.94
N ALA A 246 -13.64 -12.87 -5.25
CA ALA A 246 -12.82 -11.78 -5.77
C ALA A 246 -11.92 -11.20 -4.67
N PHE A 247 -10.91 -10.43 -5.06
CA PHE A 247 -10.04 -9.72 -4.11
C PHE A 247 -10.60 -8.34 -3.76
N ASP A 248 -10.59 -8.00 -2.48
CA ASP A 248 -10.98 -6.67 -2.00
C ASP A 248 -9.83 -5.67 -2.16
N LEU A 249 -8.59 -6.16 -2.03
CA LEU A 249 -7.36 -5.38 -2.16
C LEU A 249 -6.32 -6.19 -2.95
N VAL A 250 -5.76 -5.57 -3.98
CA VAL A 250 -4.53 -6.04 -4.64
C VAL A 250 -3.43 -5.01 -4.37
N VAL A 251 -2.28 -5.46 -3.87
CA VAL A 251 -1.12 -4.60 -3.58
C VAL A 251 0.00 -4.93 -4.56
N PHE A 252 0.56 -3.91 -5.19
CA PHE A 252 1.83 -3.96 -5.91
C PHE A 252 2.85 -3.13 -5.14
N GLY A 253 3.56 -3.75 -4.20
CA GLY A 253 4.50 -3.09 -3.30
C GLY A 253 5.89 -2.97 -3.91
N ASN A 254 6.23 -1.84 -4.55
CA ASN A 254 7.55 -1.59 -5.15
C ASN A 254 7.98 -2.60 -6.25
N VAL A 255 7.04 -3.39 -6.78
CA VAL A 255 7.34 -4.45 -7.75
C VAL A 255 7.11 -4.04 -9.22
N LEU A 256 6.28 -3.02 -9.50
CA LEU A 256 5.94 -2.67 -10.89
C LEU A 256 7.18 -2.35 -11.74
N SER A 257 8.19 -1.71 -11.16
CA SER A 257 9.44 -1.40 -11.84
C SER A 257 10.33 -2.62 -12.12
N GLU A 258 10.01 -3.78 -11.55
CA GLU A 258 10.73 -5.04 -11.77
C GLU A 258 10.11 -5.91 -12.87
N LEU A 259 8.90 -5.55 -13.35
CA LEU A 259 8.16 -6.32 -14.35
C LEU A 259 8.56 -5.95 -15.78
N ASP A 260 8.47 -6.91 -16.69
CA ASP A 260 8.72 -6.68 -18.12
C ASP A 260 7.64 -5.82 -18.79
N ASP A 261 6.37 -6.02 -18.42
CA ASP A 261 5.20 -5.26 -18.90
C ASP A 261 4.25 -4.96 -17.72
N PRO A 262 4.57 -3.95 -16.90
CA PRO A 262 3.83 -3.69 -15.67
C PRO A 262 2.36 -3.32 -15.91
N SER A 263 2.06 -2.60 -16.99
CA SER A 263 0.69 -2.22 -17.32
C SER A 263 -0.18 -3.43 -17.70
N ALA A 264 0.36 -4.36 -18.48
CA ALA A 264 -0.37 -5.58 -18.83
C ALA A 264 -0.59 -6.49 -17.62
N VAL A 265 0.43 -6.65 -16.77
CA VAL A 265 0.33 -7.45 -15.54
C VAL A 265 -0.68 -6.81 -14.59
N ALA A 266 -0.53 -5.54 -14.23
CA ALA A 266 -1.45 -4.88 -13.31
C ALA A 266 -2.90 -4.89 -13.80
N ARG A 267 -3.14 -4.79 -15.12
CA ARG A 267 -4.48 -4.90 -15.70
C ARG A 267 -5.11 -6.28 -15.46
N ARG A 268 -4.35 -7.38 -15.55
CA ARG A 268 -4.86 -8.73 -15.25
C ARG A 268 -5.31 -8.85 -13.80
N TYR A 269 -4.54 -8.29 -12.86
CA TYR A 269 -4.89 -8.35 -11.44
C TYR A 269 -6.06 -7.43 -11.09
N LEU A 270 -6.22 -6.31 -11.81
CA LEU A 270 -7.40 -5.44 -11.72
C LEU A 270 -8.69 -6.21 -12.07
N ASP A 271 -8.64 -7.14 -13.02
CA ASP A 271 -9.80 -7.96 -13.41
C ASP A 271 -10.28 -8.90 -12.29
N ALA A 272 -9.39 -9.31 -11.38
CA ALA A 272 -9.67 -10.18 -10.24
C ALA A 272 -10.19 -9.44 -8.99
N LEU A 273 -10.29 -8.10 -9.04
CA LEU A 273 -10.90 -7.32 -7.95
C LEU A 273 -12.41 -7.47 -7.90
N ALA A 274 -12.95 -7.38 -6.69
CA ALA A 274 -14.36 -7.07 -6.47
C ALA A 274 -14.74 -5.75 -7.15
N ASP A 275 -16.03 -5.56 -7.46
CA ASP A 275 -16.52 -4.33 -8.12
C ASP A 275 -16.13 -3.06 -7.33
N ASP A 276 -16.19 -3.13 -6.00
CA ASP A 276 -15.76 -2.06 -5.07
C ASP A 276 -14.37 -2.30 -4.46
N GLY A 277 -13.58 -3.22 -5.03
CA GLY A 277 -12.21 -3.51 -4.63
C GLY A 277 -11.22 -2.41 -5.02
N THR A 278 -10.00 -2.51 -4.48
CA THR A 278 -8.93 -1.52 -4.65
C THR A 278 -7.66 -2.17 -5.16
N LEU A 279 -7.03 -1.58 -6.19
CA LEU A 279 -5.64 -1.84 -6.52
C LEU A 279 -4.78 -0.71 -5.93
N LEU A 280 -3.88 -1.08 -5.02
CA LEU A 280 -2.87 -0.20 -4.45
C LEU A 280 -1.52 -0.49 -5.12
N ALA A 281 -0.93 0.52 -5.74
CA ALA A 281 0.44 0.44 -6.24
C ALA A 281 1.33 1.41 -5.46
N LEU A 282 2.47 0.91 -4.99
CA LEU A 282 3.49 1.66 -4.26
C LEU A 282 4.80 1.63 -5.06
N ALA A 283 5.51 2.73 -5.07
CA ALA A 283 6.85 2.82 -5.61
C ALA A 283 7.74 3.66 -4.68
N PRO A 284 9.07 3.43 -4.68
CA PRO A 284 10.00 4.32 -4.01
C PRO A 284 9.85 5.76 -4.54
N ALA A 285 10.18 6.75 -3.71
CA ALA A 285 10.18 8.16 -4.11
C ALA A 285 11.29 8.52 -5.13
N ASP A 286 12.06 7.54 -5.60
CA ASP A 286 13.01 7.73 -6.70
C ASP A 286 12.30 8.18 -7.98
N ARG A 287 12.94 9.06 -8.75
CA ARG A 287 12.34 9.67 -9.93
C ARG A 287 11.95 8.62 -10.98
N ASN A 288 12.79 7.63 -11.27
CA ASN A 288 12.48 6.69 -12.35
C ASN A 288 11.31 5.78 -11.98
N THR A 289 11.32 5.25 -10.76
CA THR A 289 10.26 4.36 -10.26
C THR A 289 8.93 5.09 -10.06
N ALA A 290 8.95 6.31 -9.50
CA ALA A 290 7.74 7.12 -9.35
C ALA A 290 7.14 7.55 -10.70
N LEU A 291 7.97 7.86 -11.71
CA LEU A 291 7.47 8.16 -13.06
C LEU A 291 6.92 6.91 -13.76
N GLY A 292 7.59 5.77 -13.62
CA GLY A 292 7.06 4.49 -14.12
C GLY A 292 5.70 4.13 -13.51
N LEU A 293 5.51 4.39 -12.21
CA LEU A 293 4.20 4.26 -11.56
C LEU A 293 3.14 5.15 -12.22
N ARG A 294 3.47 6.40 -12.57
CA ARG A 294 2.53 7.32 -13.24
C ARG A 294 2.22 6.90 -14.67
N GLU A 295 3.16 6.28 -15.38
CA GLU A 295 2.91 5.67 -16.69
C GLU A 295 1.90 4.52 -16.58
N VAL A 296 2.11 3.59 -15.64
CA VAL A 296 1.19 2.46 -15.39
C VAL A 296 -0.20 2.96 -14.96
N GLU A 297 -0.27 3.95 -14.08
CA GLU A 297 -1.53 4.56 -13.67
C GLU A 297 -2.33 5.10 -14.86
N ARG A 298 -1.68 5.83 -15.78
CA ARG A 298 -2.31 6.38 -16.99
C ARG A 298 -2.79 5.25 -17.92
N ASP A 299 -1.98 4.24 -18.14
CA ASP A 299 -2.36 3.09 -18.98
C ASP A 299 -3.59 2.35 -18.42
N LEU A 300 -3.72 2.26 -17.09
CA LEU A 300 -4.84 1.59 -16.44
C LEU A 300 -6.10 2.45 -16.35
N ALA A 301 -5.96 3.77 -16.16
CA ALA A 301 -7.08 4.67 -15.92
C ALA A 301 -7.54 5.45 -17.16
N ASP A 302 -6.60 6.00 -17.93
CA ASP A 302 -6.89 6.86 -19.08
C ASP A 302 -7.15 6.02 -20.35
N ASP A 303 -6.39 4.94 -20.53
CA ASP A 303 -6.53 3.97 -21.62
C ASP A 303 -7.19 2.64 -21.19
N GLY A 304 -7.58 2.54 -19.93
CA GLY A 304 -8.11 1.31 -19.33
C GLY A 304 -9.42 1.50 -18.56
N PRO A 305 -9.87 0.46 -17.83
CA PRO A 305 -11.14 0.49 -17.14
C PRO A 305 -11.06 1.09 -15.73
N ALA A 306 -9.87 1.45 -15.24
CA ALA A 306 -9.69 1.93 -13.88
C ALA A 306 -10.10 3.41 -13.72
N THR A 307 -10.37 3.79 -12.49
CA THR A 307 -10.49 5.18 -12.06
C THR A 307 -9.45 5.46 -11.00
N VAL A 308 -8.74 6.59 -11.11
CA VAL A 308 -7.78 7.03 -10.10
C VAL A 308 -8.54 7.58 -8.91
N TYR A 309 -8.56 6.82 -7.82
CA TYR A 309 -9.13 7.27 -6.54
C TYR A 309 -8.24 8.32 -5.88
N ALA A 310 -6.93 8.07 -5.86
CA ALA A 310 -5.92 8.96 -5.30
C ALA A 310 -4.51 8.60 -5.87
N PRO A 311 -3.53 9.50 -5.76
CA PRO A 311 -3.65 10.91 -5.38
C PRO A 311 -4.02 11.79 -6.58
N THR A 312 -3.68 11.39 -7.81
CA THR A 312 -3.75 12.17 -9.05
C THR A 312 -5.13 12.10 -9.72
N VAL A 313 -6.21 12.35 -8.97
CA VAL A 313 -7.59 12.28 -9.49
C VAL A 313 -7.77 13.06 -10.79
N ARG A 314 -8.46 12.45 -11.77
CA ARG A 314 -8.80 13.09 -13.05
C ARG A 314 -10.02 14.00 -12.86
N LEU A 315 -9.80 15.25 -12.49
CA LEU A 315 -10.91 16.18 -12.19
C LEU A 315 -11.72 16.52 -13.44
N TRP A 316 -11.07 16.57 -14.60
CA TRP A 316 -11.70 16.97 -15.85
C TRP A 316 -12.08 15.76 -16.73
N PRO A 317 -13.36 15.59 -17.08
CA PRO A 317 -13.78 14.50 -17.94
C PRO A 317 -13.08 14.53 -19.30
N HIS A 318 -12.61 13.35 -19.74
CA HIS A 318 -11.94 13.15 -21.04
C HIS A 318 -10.64 13.95 -21.22
N GLN A 319 -10.00 14.35 -20.12
CA GLN A 319 -8.64 14.87 -20.12
C GLN A 319 -7.75 13.94 -19.31
N SER A 320 -6.49 13.87 -19.73
CA SER A 320 -5.48 13.01 -19.12
C SER A 320 -4.18 13.81 -19.04
N PRO A 321 -3.37 13.59 -17.99
CA PRO A 321 -2.13 14.32 -17.83
C PRO A 321 -1.04 13.76 -18.74
N GLU A 322 -0.23 14.64 -19.33
CA GLU A 322 0.98 14.28 -20.08
C GLU A 322 2.26 14.76 -19.37
N SER A 323 2.11 15.49 -18.26
CA SER A 323 3.20 16.05 -17.49
C SER A 323 4.12 14.97 -16.89
N GLU A 324 5.34 15.36 -16.53
CA GLU A 324 6.25 14.46 -15.83
C GLU A 324 5.74 14.16 -14.42
N SER A 325 5.51 15.20 -13.61
CA SER A 325 4.89 15.11 -12.29
C SER A 325 5.55 14.08 -11.36
N TRP A 326 6.84 14.24 -11.11
CA TRP A 326 7.54 13.51 -10.06
C TRP A 326 6.97 13.91 -8.68
N SER A 327 6.04 13.08 -8.18
CA SER A 327 5.22 13.33 -7.00
C SER A 327 5.31 12.17 -6.02
N PHE A 328 5.47 12.46 -4.73
CA PHE A 328 5.46 11.46 -3.67
C PHE A 328 5.07 12.10 -2.34
N ASP A 329 4.59 11.27 -1.41
CA ASP A 329 4.35 11.67 -0.04
C ASP A 329 5.57 11.37 0.84
N ARG A 330 5.63 12.04 1.99
CA ARG A 330 6.63 11.84 3.04
C ARG A 330 5.98 11.90 4.40
N LYS A 331 6.33 10.95 5.27
CA LYS A 331 5.96 10.92 6.69
C LYS A 331 7.20 11.13 7.56
N PRO A 332 7.05 11.33 8.88
CA PRO A 332 8.21 11.41 9.78
C PRO A 332 9.09 10.16 9.69
N ASP A 333 10.40 10.34 9.88
CA ASP A 333 11.33 9.22 9.94
C ASP A 333 11.03 8.34 11.15
N ILE A 334 11.20 7.02 11.00
CA ILE A 334 11.09 6.08 12.11
C ILE A 334 12.36 6.06 12.96
N GLU A 335 12.25 5.61 14.22
CA GLU A 335 13.42 5.30 15.03
C GLU A 335 14.30 4.25 14.35
N VAL A 336 15.63 4.46 14.38
CA VAL A 336 16.60 3.53 13.78
C VAL A 336 16.45 2.13 14.40
N PRO A 337 16.07 1.11 13.61
CA PRO A 337 15.96 -0.26 14.11
C PRO A 337 17.27 -0.79 14.69
N SER A 338 17.18 -1.62 15.73
CA SER A 338 18.35 -2.16 16.41
C SER A 338 19.23 -3.02 15.49
N MET A 339 18.64 -3.77 14.56
CA MET A 339 19.35 -4.58 13.57
C MET A 339 20.17 -3.71 12.61
N GLN A 340 19.60 -2.61 12.10
CA GLN A 340 20.31 -1.67 11.23
C GLN A 340 21.46 -1.00 11.98
N LYS A 341 21.19 -0.52 13.20
CA LYS A 341 22.20 0.10 14.06
C LYS A 341 23.38 -0.83 14.35
N ARG A 342 23.10 -2.10 14.69
CA ARG A 342 24.15 -3.10 14.96
C ARG A 342 25.05 -3.31 13.74
N LEU A 343 24.44 -3.46 12.57
CA LEU A 343 25.18 -3.66 11.32
C LEU A 343 26.02 -2.43 10.95
N ASP A 344 25.48 -1.22 11.11
CA ASP A 344 26.17 0.02 10.81
C ASP A 344 27.31 0.31 11.80
N ASP A 345 27.07 0.19 13.11
CA ASP A 345 28.07 0.41 14.15
C ASP A 345 29.28 -0.55 13.98
N ALA A 346 29.01 -1.82 13.64
CA ALA A 346 30.05 -2.80 13.34
C ALA A 346 30.85 -2.46 12.07
N GLY A 347 30.23 -1.76 11.11
CA GLY A 347 30.83 -1.28 9.86
C GLY A 347 31.52 0.09 9.98
N GLY A 348 31.53 0.71 11.16
CA GLY A 348 32.19 2.01 11.40
C GLY A 348 31.24 3.17 11.72
N GLY A 349 29.92 2.93 11.82
CA GLY A 349 28.96 3.91 12.32
C GLY A 349 28.75 5.10 11.38
N THR A 350 28.62 4.85 10.07
CA THR A 350 28.54 5.91 9.05
C THR A 350 27.11 6.32 8.69
N GLY A 351 26.12 5.54 9.11
CA GLY A 351 24.72 5.64 8.67
C GLY A 351 24.43 4.99 7.32
N GLU A 352 25.40 4.34 6.67
CA GLU A 352 25.24 3.74 5.34
C GLU A 352 24.17 2.64 5.30
N PHE A 353 24.02 1.91 6.41
CA PHE A 353 23.08 0.79 6.57
C PHE A 353 21.84 1.15 7.39
N VAL A 354 21.60 2.45 7.57
CA VAL A 354 20.38 2.99 8.18
C VAL A 354 19.45 3.45 7.07
N ASN A 355 18.19 3.05 7.17
CA ASN A 355 17.10 3.47 6.30
C ASN A 355 15.85 3.70 7.15
N THR A 356 15.56 4.97 7.42
CA THR A 356 14.45 5.40 8.29
C THR A 356 13.47 6.31 7.58
N ASP A 357 13.76 6.67 6.34
CA ASP A 357 13.04 7.69 5.59
C ASP A 357 11.73 7.08 5.05
N VAL A 358 10.58 7.61 5.48
CA VAL A 358 9.27 7.14 5.02
C VAL A 358 8.81 8.02 3.86
N GLN A 359 9.19 7.65 2.63
CA GLN A 359 8.88 8.38 1.40
C GLN A 359 8.44 7.43 0.29
N TYR A 360 7.33 7.75 -0.37
CA TYR A 360 6.73 6.84 -1.35
C TYR A 360 5.84 7.56 -2.34
N ALA A 361 5.87 7.11 -3.59
CA ALA A 361 4.83 7.38 -4.56
C ALA A 361 3.77 6.28 -4.47
N TYR A 362 2.51 6.64 -4.68
CA TYR A 362 1.43 5.66 -4.71
C TYR A 362 0.36 6.02 -5.74
N SER A 363 -0.42 5.01 -6.12
CA SER A 363 -1.66 5.10 -6.90
C SER A 363 -2.70 4.17 -6.29
N VAL A 364 -3.91 4.70 -6.08
CA VAL A 364 -5.08 3.94 -5.66
C VAL A 364 -6.05 3.90 -6.83
N LEU A 365 -6.30 2.70 -7.36
CA LEU A 365 -7.13 2.48 -8.54
C LEU A 365 -8.37 1.65 -8.19
N ARG A 366 -9.50 1.98 -8.82
CA ARG A 366 -10.80 1.32 -8.61
C ARG A 366 -11.53 1.07 -9.92
N ARG A 367 -12.57 0.23 -9.89
CA ARG A 367 -13.41 -0.10 -11.07
C ARG A 367 -14.84 0.44 -11.00
N ASP A 368 -15.26 0.91 -9.83
CA ASP A 368 -16.61 1.41 -9.59
C ASP A 368 -16.83 2.89 -9.98
N GLY A 369 -15.79 3.55 -10.51
CA GLY A 369 -15.83 4.96 -10.87
C GLY A 369 -15.74 5.92 -9.69
N ARG A 370 -15.55 5.43 -8.46
CA ARG A 370 -15.40 6.29 -7.28
C ARG A 370 -14.01 6.95 -7.27
N THR A 371 -14.00 8.25 -6.99
CA THR A 371 -12.80 9.06 -6.75
C THR A 371 -12.71 9.50 -5.29
N GLY A 372 -11.53 9.95 -4.84
CA GLY A 372 -11.34 10.49 -3.49
C GLY A 372 -12.14 11.75 -3.20
N PHE A 373 -12.62 12.43 -4.24
CA PHE A 373 -13.43 13.64 -4.16
C PHE A 373 -14.73 13.48 -4.94
N ASP A 374 -15.85 13.90 -4.37
CA ASP A 374 -17.15 13.99 -5.06
C ASP A 374 -17.34 15.42 -5.62
N VAL A 375 -16.48 15.80 -6.57
CA VAL A 375 -16.46 17.14 -7.16
C VAL A 375 -16.47 17.03 -8.69
N THR A 376 -17.35 17.79 -9.33
CA THR A 376 -17.33 18.01 -10.78
C THR A 376 -16.96 19.46 -11.07
N PRO A 377 -15.78 19.75 -11.65
CA PRO A 377 -15.37 21.12 -11.92
C PRO A 377 -16.19 21.76 -13.05
N ASP A 378 -16.43 23.06 -12.93
CA ASP A 378 -17.10 23.90 -13.93
C ASP A 378 -16.08 24.79 -14.65
N ARG A 379 -15.95 24.64 -15.98
CA ARG A 379 -15.08 25.48 -16.83
C ARG A 379 -15.47 26.96 -16.85
N GLY A 380 -16.72 27.28 -16.49
CA GLY A 380 -17.15 28.68 -16.32
C GLY A 380 -16.57 29.34 -15.07
N THR A 381 -16.10 28.53 -14.12
CA THR A 381 -15.59 28.98 -12.82
C THR A 381 -14.09 28.73 -12.66
N HIS A 382 -13.60 27.55 -13.05
CA HIS A 382 -12.21 27.12 -12.90
C HIS A 382 -11.59 26.88 -14.27
N ALA A 383 -10.33 27.29 -14.44
CA ALA A 383 -9.56 27.02 -15.65
C ALA A 383 -8.88 25.64 -15.54
N PRO A 384 -9.06 24.72 -16.52
CA PRO A 384 -8.27 23.50 -16.58
C PRO A 384 -6.79 23.80 -16.84
N MET A 385 -5.88 23.07 -16.20
CA MET A 385 -4.43 23.19 -16.41
C MET A 385 -4.01 22.83 -17.84
N ALA A 386 -4.77 22.00 -18.55
CA ALA A 386 -4.58 21.75 -19.98
C ALA A 386 -4.63 23.04 -20.83
N ASP A 387 -5.37 24.06 -20.38
CA ASP A 387 -5.57 25.31 -21.12
C ASP A 387 -4.58 26.41 -20.72
N ALA A 388 -3.54 26.08 -19.93
CA ALA A 388 -2.62 27.05 -19.32
C ALA A 388 -2.04 28.11 -20.25
N GLU A 389 -1.65 27.74 -21.46
CA GLU A 389 -1.14 28.69 -22.46
C GLU A 389 -2.09 29.86 -22.75
N GLN A 390 -3.41 29.66 -22.58
CA GLN A 390 -4.43 30.65 -22.90
C GLN A 390 -4.58 31.73 -21.82
N TYR A 391 -4.11 31.47 -20.60
CA TYR A 391 -4.27 32.37 -19.46
C TYR A 391 -2.95 32.68 -18.75
N VAL A 392 -1.80 32.37 -19.36
CA VAL A 392 -0.52 32.92 -18.91
C VAL A 392 -0.62 34.45 -18.85
N THR A 393 -0.14 35.03 -17.75
CA THR A 393 -0.25 36.45 -17.34
C THR A 393 -1.60 36.90 -16.79
N ASP A 394 -2.61 36.04 -16.78
CA ASP A 394 -3.92 36.33 -16.19
C ASP A 394 -4.04 35.80 -14.75
N ARG A 395 -5.00 36.36 -14.01
CA ARG A 395 -5.44 35.82 -12.72
C ARG A 395 -6.67 34.95 -12.96
N VAL A 396 -6.59 33.69 -12.55
CA VAL A 396 -7.61 32.66 -12.77
C VAL A 396 -7.98 31.98 -11.47
N ASN A 397 -9.10 31.26 -11.49
CA ASN A 397 -9.41 30.30 -10.44
C ASN A 397 -9.05 28.90 -10.93
N LEU A 398 -8.48 28.08 -10.05
CA LEU A 398 -8.05 26.72 -10.35
C LEU A 398 -8.63 25.77 -9.30
N LEU A 399 -8.93 24.54 -9.72
CA LEU A 399 -9.13 23.43 -8.80
C LEU A 399 -7.95 22.50 -9.01
N ALA A 400 -7.20 22.20 -7.94
CA ALA A 400 -5.95 21.49 -8.05
C ALA A 400 -5.70 20.58 -6.84
N ILE A 401 -5.11 19.44 -7.11
CA ILE A 401 -4.61 18.50 -6.11
C ILE A 401 -3.18 18.89 -5.76
N LYS A 402 -2.86 18.93 -4.47
CA LYS A 402 -1.49 19.15 -4.00
C LYS A 402 -0.67 17.86 -4.12
N LEU A 403 0.33 17.85 -4.99
CA LEU A 403 1.12 16.67 -5.33
C LEU A 403 2.57 16.74 -4.83
N SER A 404 2.85 17.59 -3.85
CA SER A 404 4.13 17.58 -3.14
C SER A 404 4.05 18.24 -1.77
N HIS A 405 5.03 17.92 -0.92
CA HIS A 405 5.44 18.79 0.18
C HIS A 405 6.11 20.07 -0.35
N ASP A 406 6.58 20.94 0.55
CA ASP A 406 7.35 22.12 0.13
C ASP A 406 8.68 21.70 -0.51
N LEU A 407 8.85 22.05 -1.78
CA LEU A 407 10.02 21.73 -2.62
C LEU A 407 11.10 22.82 -2.56
N SER A 408 10.92 23.87 -1.75
CA SER A 408 11.90 24.95 -1.67
C SER A 408 13.23 24.47 -1.07
N GLU A 409 14.29 24.51 -1.88
CA GLU A 409 15.61 23.98 -1.50
C GLU A 409 16.43 24.89 -0.57
N ARG A 410 16.05 26.17 -0.47
CA ARG A 410 16.88 27.20 0.19
C ARG A 410 16.11 27.90 1.29
N GLU A 411 16.78 28.11 2.41
CA GLU A 411 16.26 28.93 3.49
C GLU A 411 15.94 30.34 2.98
N GLY A 412 14.69 30.78 3.18
CA GLY A 412 14.19 32.07 2.70
C GLY A 412 13.74 32.10 1.24
N ALA A 413 13.77 30.98 0.51
CA ALA A 413 13.05 30.85 -0.75
C ALA A 413 11.53 30.83 -0.51
N ASN A 414 10.78 31.15 -1.56
CA ASN A 414 9.32 31.05 -1.53
C ASN A 414 8.93 29.57 -1.47
N PRO A 415 8.00 29.17 -0.57
CA PRO A 415 7.43 27.83 -0.57
C PRO A 415 6.91 27.44 -1.96
N LEU A 416 7.19 26.20 -2.37
CA LEU A 416 6.94 25.69 -3.71
C LEU A 416 6.22 24.34 -3.63
N PHE A 417 5.09 24.20 -4.33
CA PHE A 417 4.30 22.96 -4.31
C PHE A 417 3.90 22.53 -5.71
N LEU A 418 4.12 21.27 -6.07
CA LEU A 418 3.60 20.67 -7.30
C LEU A 418 2.08 20.54 -7.21
N LEU A 419 1.40 20.89 -8.30
CA LEU A 419 -0.05 20.81 -8.46
C LEU A 419 -0.40 19.95 -9.67
N GLY A 420 -1.56 19.29 -9.60
CA GLY A 420 -2.18 18.64 -10.76
C GLY A 420 -3.69 18.65 -10.68
N ASP A 421 -4.37 18.66 -11.82
CA ASP A 421 -5.84 18.55 -11.90
C ASP A 421 -6.29 17.37 -12.76
N GLY A 422 -5.32 16.55 -13.19
CA GLY A 422 -5.52 15.40 -14.07
C GLY A 422 -5.70 15.77 -15.54
N SER A 423 -5.51 17.03 -15.92
CA SER A 423 -5.52 17.49 -17.32
C SER A 423 -4.18 18.02 -17.81
N GLN A 424 -3.24 18.25 -16.90
CA GLN A 424 -2.05 19.03 -17.18
C GLN A 424 -1.07 18.31 -18.13
N ALA A 425 -0.67 18.99 -19.20
CA ALA A 425 0.38 18.51 -20.11
C ALA A 425 1.79 18.93 -19.68
N VAL A 426 1.88 19.96 -18.84
CA VAL A 426 3.13 20.50 -18.29
C VAL A 426 2.95 20.70 -16.79
N ASP A 427 4.00 20.49 -16.01
CA ASP A 427 3.94 20.63 -14.56
C ASP A 427 3.55 22.05 -14.13
N HIS A 428 2.74 22.12 -13.09
CA HIS A 428 2.26 23.35 -12.47
C HIS A 428 2.76 23.42 -11.04
N PHE A 429 3.34 24.56 -10.64
CA PHE A 429 3.85 24.77 -9.31
C PHE A 429 3.21 25.99 -8.66
N ALA A 430 2.60 25.81 -7.49
CA ALA A 430 2.22 26.92 -6.64
C ALA A 430 3.47 27.53 -5.98
N VAL A 431 3.69 28.82 -6.20
CA VAL A 431 4.80 29.60 -5.62
C VAL A 431 4.22 30.62 -4.65
N VAL A 432 4.47 30.45 -3.35
CA VAL A 432 3.97 31.37 -2.31
C VAL A 432 4.89 32.59 -2.21
N THR A 433 4.55 33.67 -2.93
CA THR A 433 5.33 34.91 -2.91
C THR A 433 4.99 35.82 -1.73
N GLU A 434 3.76 35.73 -1.22
CA GLU A 434 3.35 36.46 -0.01
C GLU A 434 2.33 35.64 0.79
N ALA A 435 2.75 35.17 1.97
CA ALA A 435 1.90 34.38 2.85
C ALA A 435 0.85 35.26 3.54
N SER A 436 -0.39 34.77 3.58
CA SER A 436 -1.51 35.44 4.24
C SER A 436 -2.44 34.44 4.92
N VAL A 437 -3.45 34.94 5.64
CA VAL A 437 -4.52 34.09 6.20
C VAL A 437 -5.41 33.52 5.09
N LEU A 438 -5.46 34.14 3.92
CA LEU A 438 -6.30 33.70 2.80
C LEU A 438 -5.70 32.49 2.06
N ASN A 439 -4.40 32.23 2.20
CA ASN A 439 -3.69 31.18 1.46
C ASN A 439 -2.96 30.19 2.37
N GLU A 440 -3.26 30.20 3.68
CA GLU A 440 -2.56 29.34 4.63
C GLU A 440 -2.88 27.85 4.46
N ASP A 441 -4.05 27.52 3.90
CA ASP A 441 -4.46 26.15 3.65
C ASP A 441 -3.53 25.44 2.68
N LEU A 442 -2.96 26.12 1.68
CA LEU A 442 -1.96 25.52 0.78
C LEU A 442 -0.78 24.90 1.53
N ARG A 443 -0.29 25.58 2.58
CA ARG A 443 0.85 25.09 3.37
C ARG A 443 0.44 24.01 4.36
N ARG A 444 -0.80 24.05 4.84
CA ARG A 444 -1.32 23.07 5.80
C ARG A 444 -1.83 21.81 5.12
N ALA A 445 -2.30 21.90 3.89
CA ALA A 445 -2.84 20.79 3.11
C ALA A 445 -1.85 19.65 2.99
N ASP A 446 -2.38 18.45 3.08
CA ASP A 446 -1.62 17.22 2.99
C ASP A 446 -1.38 16.86 1.51
N TYR A 447 -0.46 15.95 1.25
CA TYR A 447 -0.29 15.42 -0.09
C TYR A 447 -1.56 14.69 -0.53
N GLY A 448 -2.05 14.97 -1.73
CA GLY A 448 -3.29 14.43 -2.26
C GLY A 448 -4.52 15.28 -1.96
N ASP A 449 -4.45 16.32 -1.12
CA ASP A 449 -5.60 17.19 -0.82
C ASP A 449 -6.04 18.01 -2.05
N LEU A 450 -7.36 18.15 -2.21
CA LEU A 450 -7.99 19.03 -3.19
C LEU A 450 -8.05 20.47 -2.68
N LEU A 451 -7.57 21.42 -3.49
CA LEU A 451 -7.50 22.84 -3.19
C LEU A 451 -8.21 23.66 -4.26
N ALA A 452 -9.02 24.62 -3.82
CA ALA A 452 -9.59 25.65 -4.67
C ALA A 452 -8.73 26.92 -4.56
N PHE A 453 -8.20 27.39 -5.69
CA PHE A 453 -7.46 28.63 -5.80
C PHE A 453 -8.36 29.68 -6.45
N GLU A 454 -8.45 30.86 -5.83
CA GLU A 454 -9.13 32.01 -6.42
C GLU A 454 -8.13 33.15 -6.66
N ASN A 455 -8.26 33.81 -7.81
CA ASN A 455 -7.46 34.98 -8.17
C ASN A 455 -5.93 34.71 -8.19
N ALA A 456 -5.52 33.50 -8.58
CA ALA A 456 -4.11 33.12 -8.68
C ALA A 456 -3.53 33.56 -10.03
N LEU A 457 -2.35 34.20 -10.02
CA LEU A 457 -1.67 34.65 -11.24
C LEU A 457 -0.86 33.49 -11.83
N VAL A 458 -1.05 33.18 -13.11
CA VAL A 458 -0.28 32.10 -13.76
C VAL A 458 0.78 32.68 -14.67
N LEU A 459 2.02 32.23 -14.50
CA LEU A 459 3.18 32.65 -15.29
C LEU A 459 3.89 31.44 -15.89
N TRP A 460 4.46 31.62 -17.07
CA TRP A 460 5.40 30.64 -17.64
C TRP A 460 6.80 30.86 -17.05
N ASN A 461 7.48 29.76 -16.68
CA ASN A 461 8.86 29.77 -16.24
C ASN A 461 9.75 29.14 -17.33
N ASP A 462 10.46 29.99 -18.08
CA ASP A 462 11.35 29.53 -19.16
C ASP A 462 12.53 28.70 -18.67
N ASP A 463 13.00 28.91 -17.43
CA ASP A 463 14.17 28.21 -16.89
C ASP A 463 13.83 26.77 -16.50
N GLU A 464 12.63 26.56 -15.94
CA GLU A 464 12.16 25.24 -15.48
C GLU A 464 11.27 24.54 -16.51
N GLY A 465 10.78 25.25 -17.53
CA GLY A 465 9.84 24.70 -18.51
C GLY A 465 8.48 24.33 -17.90
N ALA A 466 8.01 25.11 -16.92
CA ALA A 466 6.82 24.81 -16.12
C ALA A 466 5.94 26.05 -15.89
N TYR A 467 4.70 25.83 -15.46
CA TYR A 467 3.79 26.91 -15.07
C TYR A 467 3.90 27.23 -13.59
N ASN A 468 4.11 28.50 -13.25
CA ASN A 468 4.07 29.00 -11.89
C ASN A 468 2.69 29.61 -11.59
N VAL A 469 1.96 29.01 -10.65
CA VAL A 469 0.77 29.57 -10.02
C VAL A 469 1.23 30.43 -8.85
N VAL A 470 1.30 31.74 -9.06
CA VAL A 470 1.77 32.71 -8.06
C VAL A 470 0.68 32.96 -7.03
N VAL A 471 1.01 32.63 -5.77
CA VAL A 471 0.14 32.78 -4.60
C VAL A 471 0.65 33.95 -3.76
N ASP A 472 -0.01 35.10 -3.90
CA ASP A 472 0.26 36.32 -3.14
C ASP A 472 -0.83 36.58 -2.07
N ALA A 473 -0.77 37.75 -1.42
CA ALA A 473 -1.73 38.12 -0.38
C ALA A 473 -3.17 38.35 -0.87
N GLU A 474 -3.39 38.45 -2.19
CA GLU A 474 -4.73 38.59 -2.80
C GLU A 474 -5.30 37.26 -3.29
N THR A 475 -4.50 36.18 -3.24
CA THR A 475 -4.89 34.84 -3.65
C THR A 475 -5.57 34.13 -2.48
N VAL A 476 -6.76 33.59 -2.71
CA VAL A 476 -7.45 32.73 -1.73
C VAL A 476 -7.16 31.29 -2.10
N VAL A 477 -6.80 30.48 -1.10
CA VAL A 477 -6.65 29.03 -1.25
C VAL A 477 -7.39 28.38 -0.10
N ASP A 478 -8.39 27.57 -0.43
CA ASP A 478 -9.21 26.84 0.53
C ASP A 478 -9.12 25.32 0.24
N ARG A 479 -9.13 24.50 1.29
CA ARG A 479 -9.33 23.04 1.12
C ARG A 479 -10.75 22.77 0.62
N ALA A 480 -10.87 22.12 -0.54
CA ALA A 480 -12.14 21.60 -1.04
C ALA A 480 -12.40 20.22 -0.44
N ARG A 481 -13.67 19.92 -0.11
CA ARG A 481 -14.10 18.63 0.43
C ARG A 481 -15.05 17.94 -0.52
#